data_AF-A0A4R4ZX09-F1
#
_entry.id   AF-A0A4R4ZX09-F1
#
_cell.length_a   1.000
_cell.length_b   1.000
_cell.length_c   1.000
_cell.angle_alpha   90.00
_cell.angle_beta   90.00
_cell.angle_gamma   90.00
#
_symmetry.space_group_name_H-M   'P 1'
#
loop_
_entity.id
_entity.type
_entity.pdbx_description
1 polymer ?
#
loop_
_entity_poly.entity_id
_entity_poly.type
_entity_poly.pdbx_seq_one_letter_code
_entity_poly.pdbx_strand_id
1 'polypeptide(L)'
;MAAVTSVMRAQQLLLSRIEAVLKPYGLTFAAYEALRLLAFARTGTLPMGKMGDRLMVHPASVTNVIGRLEQRGLVGRRPSPDDRRVVLAAGPA
;
A
#
# COMPACT_ATOMS: atom_id res chain seq x y z
N MET A 1 3.83 -14.44 28.35
CA MET A 1 2.61 -14.49 27.51
C MET A 1 1.81 -13.19 27.53
N ALA A 2 1.49 -12.59 28.69
CA ALA A 2 0.65 -11.38 28.77
C ALA A 2 1.09 -10.22 27.84
N ALA A 3 2.39 -9.91 27.78
CA ALA A 3 2.90 -8.84 26.90
C ALA A 3 2.61 -9.09 25.41
N VAL A 4 2.82 -10.31 24.91
CA VAL A 4 2.54 -10.69 23.51
C VAL A 4 1.05 -10.55 23.21
N THR A 5 0.19 -11.07 24.08
CA THR A 5 -1.26 -10.95 23.93
C THR A 5 -1.72 -9.50 23.95
N SER A 6 -1.14 -8.66 24.82
CA SER A 6 -1.45 -7.23 24.89
C SER A 6 -1.08 -6.49 23.61
N VAL A 7 0.10 -6.77 23.02
CA VAL A 7 0.51 -6.17 21.74
C VAL A 7 -0.42 -6.59 20.60
N MET A 8 -0.73 -7.88 20.50
CA MET A 8 -1.65 -8.39 19.46
C MET A 8 -3.05 -7.78 19.60
N ARG A 9 -3.56 -7.65 20.83
CA ARG A 9 -4.87 -7.06 21.08
C ARG A 9 -4.89 -5.56 20.77
N ALA A 10 -3.83 -4.84 21.13
CA ALA A 10 -3.69 -3.43 20.77
C ALA A 10 -3.63 -3.25 19.25
N GLN A 11 -2.86 -4.09 18.54
CA GLN A 11 -2.81 -4.08 17.08
C GLN A 11 -4.18 -4.32 16.46
N GLN A 12 -4.93 -5.32 16.92
CA GLN A 12 -6.27 -5.62 16.41
C GLN A 12 -7.23 -4.43 16.60
N LEU A 13 -7.26 -3.84 17.79
CA LEU A 13 -8.10 -2.68 18.09
C LEU A 13 -7.75 -1.47 17.21
N LEU A 14 -6.45 -1.20 17.04
CA LEU A 14 -5.97 -0.12 16.17
C LEU A 14 -6.35 -0.38 14.72
N LEU A 15 -6.10 -1.58 14.19
CA LEU A 15 -6.45 -1.93 12.81
C LEU A 15 -7.95 -1.79 12.56
N SER A 16 -8.81 -2.32 13.45
CA SER A 16 -10.26 -2.16 13.30
C SER A 16 -10.70 -0.70 13.30
N ARG A 17 -10.07 0.14 14.13
CA ARG A 17 -10.37 1.58 14.14
C ARG A 17 -9.92 2.28 12.86
N ILE A 18 -8.72 1.95 12.36
CA ILE A 18 -8.19 2.51 11.12
C ILE A 18 -9.06 2.11 9.93
N GLU A 19 -9.45 0.84 9.83
CA GLU A 19 -10.36 0.38 8.77
C GLU A 19 -11.70 1.11 8.80
N ALA A 20 -12.28 1.34 9.98
CA ALA A 20 -13.51 2.12 10.11
C ALA A 20 -13.36 3.56 9.60
N VAL A 21 -12.21 4.20 9.81
CA VAL A 21 -11.91 5.55 9.32
C VAL A 21 -11.70 5.57 7.80
N LEU A 22 -11.13 4.52 7.24
CA LEU A 22 -10.85 4.40 5.81
C LEU A 22 -12.06 3.95 4.98
N LYS A 23 -13.04 3.30 5.62
CA LYS A 23 -14.25 2.75 4.96
C LYS A 23 -15.02 3.78 4.12
N PRO A 24 -15.28 5.02 4.55
CA PRO A 24 -15.97 6.03 3.72
C PRO A 24 -15.21 6.37 2.42
N TYR A 25 -13.89 6.20 2.42
CA TYR A 25 -13.04 6.41 1.26
C TYR A 25 -12.87 5.14 0.42
N GLY A 26 -13.56 4.04 0.75
CA GLY A 26 -13.42 2.74 0.06
C GLY A 26 -12.00 2.16 0.11
N LEU A 27 -11.19 2.55 1.11
CA LEU A 27 -9.80 2.12 1.24
C LEU A 27 -9.66 1.06 2.33
N THR A 28 -8.79 0.09 2.09
CA THR A 28 -8.24 -0.77 3.15
C THR A 28 -6.98 -0.14 3.72
N PHE A 29 -6.52 -0.59 4.90
CA PHE A 29 -5.28 -0.09 5.47
C PHE A 29 -4.08 -0.29 4.53
N ALA A 30 -3.96 -1.47 3.91
CA ALA A 30 -2.89 -1.74 2.94
C ALA A 30 -2.93 -0.80 1.71
N ALA A 31 -4.13 -0.44 1.23
CA ALA A 31 -4.27 0.51 0.12
C ALA A 31 -3.86 1.94 0.54
N TYR A 32 -4.24 2.33 1.75
CA TYR A 32 -3.80 3.60 2.34
C TYR A 32 -2.28 3.65 2.53
N GLU A 33 -1.66 2.59 3.04
CA GLU A 33 -0.20 2.53 3.21
C GLU A 33 0.54 2.60 1.86
N ALA A 34 0.02 1.94 0.82
CA ALA A 34 0.59 2.05 -0.52
C ALA A 34 0.56 3.49 -1.05
N LEU A 35 -0.56 4.20 -0.87
CA LEU A 35 -0.67 5.62 -1.23
C LEU A 35 0.30 6.48 -0.42
N ARG A 36 0.39 6.25 0.89
CA ARG A 36 1.30 6.97 1.78
C ARG A 36 2.76 6.75 1.40
N LEU A 37 3.12 5.53 1.06
CA LEU A 37 4.46 5.17 0.60
C LEU A 37 4.83 5.89 -0.69
N LEU A 38 3.89 6.00 -1.63
CA LEU A 38 4.08 6.77 -2.88
C LEU A 38 4.18 8.27 -2.61
N ALA A 39 3.35 8.81 -1.72
CA ALA A 39 3.38 10.23 -1.35
C ALA A 39 4.72 10.66 -0.72
N PHE A 40 5.42 9.75 -0.03
CA PHE A 40 6.76 10.00 0.52
C PHE A 40 7.91 9.62 -0.43
N ALA A 41 7.62 9.02 -1.59
CA ALA A 41 8.65 8.72 -2.57
C ALA A 41 9.11 10.02 -3.25
N ARG A 42 10.43 10.26 -3.30
CA ARG A 42 11.02 11.48 -3.88
C ARG A 42 10.53 11.80 -5.29
N THR A 43 10.22 10.79 -6.09
CA THR A 43 9.78 10.91 -7.49
C THR A 43 8.28 10.66 -7.66
N GLY A 44 7.53 10.50 -6.58
CA GLY A 44 6.13 10.08 -6.61
C GLY A 44 5.91 8.68 -7.20
N THR A 45 6.98 7.90 -7.39
CA THR A 45 6.93 6.57 -7.99
C THR A 45 7.78 5.55 -7.22
N LEU A 46 7.36 4.28 -7.22
CA LEU A 46 8.15 3.20 -6.64
C LEU A 46 8.00 1.89 -7.43
N PRO A 47 9.09 1.11 -7.60
CA PRO A 47 9.01 -0.25 -8.11
C PRO A 47 8.07 -1.12 -7.26
N MET A 48 7.19 -1.88 -7.90
CA MET A 48 6.24 -2.78 -7.24
C MET A 48 6.90 -3.77 -6.28
N GLY A 49 8.07 -4.32 -6.65
CA GLY A 49 8.86 -5.20 -5.77
C GLY A 49 9.28 -4.49 -4.48
N LYS A 50 9.83 -3.28 -4.60
CA LYS A 50 10.21 -2.45 -3.43
C LYS A 50 9.01 -2.02 -2.58
N MET A 51 7.82 -1.89 -3.16
CA MET A 51 6.60 -1.66 -2.38
C MET A 51 6.30 -2.88 -1.48
N GLY A 52 6.43 -4.10 -2.01
CA GLY A 52 6.23 -5.33 -1.23
C GLY A 52 7.19 -5.43 -0.05
N ASP A 53 8.48 -5.19 -0.29
CA ASP A 53 9.50 -5.21 0.75
C ASP A 53 9.21 -4.19 1.87
N ARG A 54 8.86 -2.95 1.49
CA ARG A 54 8.62 -1.86 2.45
C ARG A 54 7.31 -2.02 3.23
N LEU A 55 6.30 -2.59 2.61
CA LEU A 55 5.01 -2.88 3.26
C LEU A 55 5.03 -4.23 4.00
N MET A 56 6.09 -5.01 3.86
CA MET A 56 6.22 -6.37 4.41
C MET A 56 5.04 -7.28 4.01
N VAL A 57 4.61 -7.19 2.75
CA VAL A 57 3.52 -8.01 2.19
C VAL A 57 3.99 -8.82 1.00
N HIS A 58 3.28 -9.91 0.72
CA HIS A 58 3.55 -10.73 -0.45
C HIS A 58 3.39 -9.92 -1.76
N PRO A 59 4.24 -10.12 -2.79
CA PRO A 59 4.16 -9.39 -4.05
C PRO A 59 2.77 -9.40 -4.71
N ALA A 60 2.09 -10.55 -4.65
CA ALA A 60 0.71 -10.66 -5.17
C ALA A 60 -0.27 -9.69 -4.47
N SER A 61 -0.10 -9.45 -3.17
CA SER A 61 -0.90 -8.49 -2.41
C SER A 61 -0.67 -7.06 -2.89
N VAL A 62 0.58 -6.69 -3.20
CA VAL A 62 0.93 -5.38 -3.77
C VAL A 62 0.23 -5.20 -5.12
N THR A 63 0.33 -6.20 -6.00
CA THR A 63 -0.32 -6.18 -7.32
C THR A 63 -1.83 -5.98 -7.19
N ASN A 64 -2.47 -6.70 -6.28
CA ASN A 64 -3.92 -6.57 -6.05
C ASN A 64 -4.30 -5.21 -5.47
N VAL A 65 -3.52 -4.68 -4.53
CA VAL A 65 -3.75 -3.36 -3.92
C VAL A 65 -3.61 -2.26 -4.96
N ILE A 66 -2.51 -2.24 -5.71
CA ILE A 66 -2.27 -1.23 -6.75
C ILE A 66 -3.27 -1.33 -7.87
N GLY A 67 -3.64 -2.55 -8.30
CA GLY A 67 -4.69 -2.73 -9.33
C GLY A 67 -6.03 -2.13 -8.91
N ARG A 68 -6.45 -2.31 -7.65
CA ARG A 68 -7.67 -1.67 -7.12
C ARG A 68 -7.56 -0.16 -7.02
N LEU A 69 -6.40 0.36 -6.61
CA LEU A 69 -6.16 1.81 -6.56
C LEU A 69 -6.18 2.44 -7.96
N GLU A 70 -5.63 1.74 -8.95
CA GLU A 70 -5.61 2.18 -10.36
C GLU A 70 -7.01 2.19 -10.97
N GLN A 71 -7.81 1.15 -10.73
CA GLN A 71 -9.23 1.11 -11.13
C GLN A 71 -10.03 2.30 -10.57
N ARG A 72 -9.59 2.84 -9.43
CA ARG A 72 -10.18 4.00 -8.78
C ARG A 72 -9.55 5.34 -9.19
N GLY A 73 -8.57 5.32 -10.10
CA GLY A 73 -7.85 6.52 -10.55
C GLY A 73 -6.94 7.15 -9.48
N LEU A 74 -6.60 6.42 -8.41
CA LEU A 74 -5.79 6.94 -7.31
C LEU A 74 -4.29 6.74 -7.52
N VAL A 75 -3.91 5.83 -8.41
CA VAL A 75 -2.51 5.57 -8.82
C VAL A 75 -2.48 5.21 -10.30
N GLY A 76 -1.33 5.43 -10.94
CA GLY A 76 -1.04 4.88 -12.27
C GLY A 76 0.02 3.79 -12.22
N ARG A 77 0.07 2.93 -13.23
CA ARG A 77 1.20 2.03 -13.49
C ARG A 77 1.92 2.41 -14.77
N ARG A 78 3.25 2.45 -14.73
CA ARG A 78 4.09 2.63 -15.92
C ARG A 78 5.34 1.75 -15.88
N PRO A 79 5.86 1.31 -17.03
CA PRO A 79 7.16 0.67 -17.08
C PRO A 79 8.25 1.62 -16.57
N SER A 80 9.28 1.07 -15.91
CA SER A 80 10.47 1.84 -15.58
C SER A 80 11.24 2.19 -16.86
N PRO A 81 11.75 3.42 -17.00
CA PRO A 81 12.59 3.80 -18.14
C PRO A 81 13.89 3.00 -18.20
N ASP A 82 14.42 2.58 -17.04
CA ASP A 82 15.70 1.87 -16.93
C ASP A 82 15.56 0.34 -17.10
N ASP A 83 14.38 -0.21 -16.78
CA ASP A 83 14.06 -1.63 -16.94
C ASP A 83 12.56 -1.81 -17.19
N ARG A 84 12.19 -2.17 -18.42
CA ARG A 84 10.79 -2.37 -18.82
C ARG A 84 10.10 -3.51 -18.06
N ARG A 85 10.84 -4.39 -17.39
CA ARG A 85 10.29 -5.47 -16.53
C ARG A 85 9.83 -4.94 -15.17
N VAL A 86 10.29 -3.76 -14.76
CA VAL A 86 9.89 -3.12 -13.52
C VAL A 86 8.67 -2.25 -13.78
N VAL A 87 7.58 -2.55 -13.07
CA VAL A 87 6.41 -1.67 -13.04
C VAL A 87 6.55 -0.70 -11.88
N LEU A 88 6.37 0.59 -12.17
CA LEU A 88 6.31 1.66 -11.20
C LEU A 88 4.84 1.96 -10.90
N ALA A 89 4.47 1.96 -9.62
CA ALA A 89 3.27 2.65 -9.20
C ALA A 89 3.58 4.15 -9.10
N ALA A 90 2.66 5.00 -9.54
CA ALA A 90 2.76 6.45 -9.53
C ALA A 90 1.56 7.07 -8.81
N GLY A 91 1.77 8.18 -8.11
CA GLY A 91 0.67 8.99 -7.57
C GLY A 91 -0.28 9.51 -8.66
N PRO A 92 -1.45 10.04 -8.28
CA PRO A 92 -2.35 10.67 -9.25
C PRO A 92 -1.63 11.86 -9.92
N ALA A 93 -1.94 12.08 -11.21
CA ALA A 93 -1.41 13.20 -11.98
C ALA A 93 -1.84 14.55 -11.40
#